data_AF-A0A2U3A7M5-F1
#
_entry.id   AF-A0A2U3A7M5-F1
#
_cell.length_a   1.000
_cell.length_b   1.000
_cell.length_c   1.000
_cell.angle_alpha   90.00
_cell.angle_beta   90.00
_cell.angle_gamma   90.00
#
_symmetry.space_group_name_H-M   'P 1'
#
loop_
_entity.id
_entity.type
_entity.pdbx_description
1 polymer ?
#
loop_
_entity_poly.entity_id
_entity_poly.type
_entity_poly.pdbx_seq_one_letter_code
_entity_poly.pdbx_strand_id
1 'polypeptide(L)' 'MSAQQETEYDEQRKFRAPTEEWNGFGDATRAVHPTGRSPRGAVLREFMRWYMRRPGAKLPARPAAGPWSEPSDD' A
#
# COMPACT_ATOMS: atom_id res chain seq x y z
N MET A 1 -16.45 11.96 25.54
CA MET A 1 -15.25 12.32 24.75
C MET A 1 -14.13 11.40 25.21
N SER A 2 -14.03 10.19 24.65
CA SER A 2 -12.94 9.27 25.03
C SER A 2 -11.70 9.64 24.25
N ALA A 3 -10.66 10.05 24.98
CA ALA A 3 -9.32 10.23 24.43
C ALA A 3 -8.87 8.90 23.84
N GLN A 4 -8.81 8.83 22.51
CA GLN A 4 -8.22 7.69 21.82
C GLN A 4 -6.72 7.77 22.08
N GLN A 5 -6.18 6.77 22.77
CA GLN A 5 -4.74 6.58 22.83
C GLN A 5 -4.24 6.52 21.40
N GLU A 6 -3.41 7.50 21.00
CA GLU A 6 -2.66 7.45 19.75
C GLU A 6 -1.71 6.25 19.85
N THR A 7 -2.17 5.08 19.40
CA THR A 7 -1.26 4.03 19.05
C THR A 7 -0.45 4.54 17.87
N GLU A 8 0.87 4.42 17.93
CA GLU A 8 1.82 4.77 16.84
C GLU A 8 1.45 4.12 15.47
N TYR A 9 0.46 3.24 15.45
CA TYR A 9 -0.04 2.49 14.31
C TYR A 9 -1.56 2.59 14.17
N ASP A 10 -2.03 2.62 12.91
CA ASP A 10 -3.40 2.33 12.55
C ASP A 10 -3.77 0.88 12.97
N GLU A 11 -5.02 0.62 13.37
CA GLU A 11 -5.50 -0.73 13.66
C GLU A 11 -5.31 -1.65 12.43
N GLN A 12 -4.70 -2.81 12.64
CA GLN A 12 -4.43 -3.76 11.55
C GLN A 12 -5.73 -4.30 10.95
N ARG A 13 -5.85 -4.23 9.62
CA ARG A 13 -6.91 -4.90 8.84
C ARG A 13 -6.33 -6.08 8.08
N LYS A 14 -7.02 -7.23 8.10
CA LYS A 14 -6.61 -8.44 7.37
C LYS A 14 -6.99 -8.32 5.90
N PHE A 15 -6.05 -8.63 5.01
CA PHE A 15 -6.25 -8.71 3.57
C PHE A 15 -5.71 -10.06 3.08
N ARG A 16 -6.42 -10.71 2.14
CA ARG A 16 -6.00 -11.96 1.52
C ARG A 16 -5.55 -11.67 0.10
N ALA A 17 -4.34 -12.10 -0.24
CA ALA A 17 -3.79 -12.09 -1.58
C ALA A 17 -2.96 -13.36 -1.77
N PRO A 18 -2.78 -13.84 -3.01
CA PRO A 18 -1.80 -14.88 -3.26
C PRO A 18 -0.39 -14.32 -3.01
N THR A 19 0.53 -15.23 -2.67
CA THR A 19 1.84 -14.88 -2.11
C THR A 19 2.68 -14.07 -3.11
N GLU A 20 2.64 -14.45 -4.39
CA GLU A 20 3.40 -13.81 -5.46
C GLU A 20 2.97 -12.36 -5.66
N GLU A 21 1.67 -12.10 -5.77
CA GLU A 21 1.15 -10.75 -5.93
C GLU A 21 1.42 -9.90 -4.68
N TRP A 22 1.36 -10.51 -3.48
CA TRP A 22 1.66 -9.79 -2.24
C TRP A 22 3.14 -9.37 -2.15
N ASN A 23 4.04 -10.23 -2.61
CA ASN A 23 5.48 -9.97 -2.65
C ASN A 23 5.81 -8.95 -3.73
N GLY A 24 5.37 -9.17 -4.97
CA GLY A 24 5.55 -8.26 -6.10
C GLY A 24 4.96 -6.87 -5.82
N PHE A 25 3.77 -6.79 -5.21
CA PHE A 25 3.21 -5.52 -4.76
C PHE A 25 4.11 -4.82 -3.72
N GLY A 26 4.71 -5.58 -2.82
CA GLY A 26 5.70 -5.06 -1.87
C GLY A 26 6.88 -4.38 -2.54
N ASP A 27 7.46 -5.04 -3.54
CA ASP A 27 8.63 -4.51 -4.26
C ASP A 27 8.24 -3.30 -5.11
N ALA A 28 7.10 -3.36 -5.79
CA ALA A 28 6.56 -2.22 -6.53
C ALA A 28 6.30 -1.00 -5.62
N THR A 29 5.70 -1.21 -4.44
CA THR A 29 5.42 -0.10 -3.51
C THR A 29 6.68 0.53 -2.93
N ARG A 30 7.78 -0.23 -2.76
CA ARG A 30 9.09 0.33 -2.35
C ARG A 30 9.71 1.23 -3.42
N ALA A 31 9.44 0.98 -4.70
CA ALA A 31 9.90 1.86 -5.78
C ALA A 31 9.23 3.25 -5.74
N VAL A 32 8.01 3.35 -5.19
CA VAL A 32 7.26 4.61 -5.06
C VAL A 32 7.48 5.27 -3.70
N HIS A 33 7.51 4.47 -2.63
CA HIS A 33 7.78 4.89 -1.26
C HIS A 33 9.03 4.19 -0.73
N PRO A 34 10.23 4.67 -1.10
CA PRO A 34 11.49 4.03 -0.69
C PRO A 34 11.78 4.18 0.80
N THR A 35 11.14 5.15 1.45
CA THR A 35 11.29 5.43 2.86
C THR A 35 9.95 5.25 3.59
N GLY A 36 10.04 5.03 4.90
CA GLY A 36 8.87 4.85 5.76
C GLY A 36 8.63 3.39 6.15
N ARG A 37 7.76 3.22 7.15
CA ARG A 37 7.64 1.97 7.91
C ARG A 37 6.76 0.90 7.24
N SER A 38 5.89 1.28 6.28
CA SER A 38 5.06 0.34 5.50
C SER A 38 4.72 0.90 4.11
N PRO A 39 5.55 0.65 3.09
CA PRO A 39 5.32 1.08 1.71
C PRO A 39 3.98 0.60 1.14
N ARG A 40 3.61 -0.66 1.42
CA ARG A 40 2.30 -1.23 1.06
C ARG A 40 1.15 -0.44 1.69
N GLY A 41 1.24 -0.17 2.99
CA GLY A 41 0.23 0.58 3.72
C GLY A 41 0.08 2.02 3.22
N ALA A 42 1.16 2.66 2.80
CA ALA A 42 1.12 3.99 2.20
C ALA A 42 0.27 3.99 0.91
N VAL A 43 0.60 3.13 -0.06
CA VAL A 43 -0.16 3.01 -1.32
C VAL A 43 -1.61 2.63 -1.08
N LEU A 44 -1.88 1.67 -0.18
CA LEU A 44 -3.26 1.25 0.13
C LEU A 44 -4.08 2.39 0.73
N ARG A 45 -3.52 3.20 1.64
CA ARG A 45 -4.22 4.36 2.20
C ARG A 45 -4.48 5.43 1.16
N GLU A 46 -3.52 5.71 0.27
CA GLU A 46 -3.72 6.63 -0.86
C GLU A 46 -4.82 6.14 -1.79
N PHE A 47 -4.79 4.85 -2.16
CA PHE A 47 -5.81 4.22 -2.97
C PHE A 47 -7.19 4.29 -2.32
N MET A 48 -7.32 3.96 -1.03
CA MET A 48 -8.59 4.05 -0.30
C MET A 48 -9.14 5.48 -0.29
N ARG A 49 -8.29 6.49 -0.02
CA ARG A 49 -8.69 7.90 -0.03
C ARG A 49 -9.18 8.34 -1.41
N TRP A 50 -8.46 7.94 -2.47
CA TRP A 50 -8.86 8.20 -3.85
C TRP A 50 -10.17 7.50 -4.23
N TYR A 51 -10.30 6.21 -3.91
CA TYR A 51 -11.49 5.40 -4.20
C TYR A 51 -12.75 5.97 -3.53
N MET A 52 -12.62 6.46 -2.29
CA MET A 52 -13.71 7.16 -1.58
C MET A 52 -13.97 8.60 -2.05
N ARG A 53 -13.24 9.11 -3.07
CA ARG A 53 -13.32 10.49 -3.55
C ARG A 53 -13.09 11.54 -2.45
N ARG A 54 -12.15 11.30 -1.53
CA ARG A 54 -11.81 12.28 -0.50
C ARG A 54 -11.21 13.55 -1.15
N PRO A 55 -11.53 14.77 -0.67
CA PRO A 55 -10.96 15.99 -1.23
C PRO A 55 -9.43 15.94 -1.28
N GLY A 56 -8.86 16.25 -2.45
CA GLY A 56 -7.40 16.28 -2.67
C GLY A 56 -6.73 14.92 -2.83
N ALA A 57 -7.44 13.80 -2.67
CA ALA A 57 -6.87 12.47 -2.87
C ALA A 57 -6.58 12.21 -4.36
N LYS A 58 -5.41 11.62 -4.63
CA LYS A 58 -4.95 11.27 -5.97
C LYS A 58 -4.74 9.76 -6.08
N LEU A 59 -4.91 9.23 -7.29
CA LEU A 59 -4.56 7.84 -7.57
C LEU A 59 -3.06 7.65 -7.29
N PRO A 60 -2.65 6.59 -6.57
CA PRO A 60 -1.23 6.34 -6.30
C PRO A 60 -0.44 6.22 -7.60
N ALA A 61 0.82 6.64 -7.57
CA ALA A 61 1.71 6.51 -8.72
C ALA A 61 1.94 5.02 -9.02
N ARG A 62 1.79 4.64 -10.29
CA ARG A 62 2.20 3.32 -10.77
C ARG A 62 3.70 3.39 -11.11
N PRO A 63 4.57 2.58 -10.48
CA PRO A 63 5.98 2.56 -10.85
C PRO A 63 6.14 2.04 -12.28
N ALA A 64 7.30 2.32 -12.89
CA ALA A 64 7.66 1.70 -14.16
C ALA A 64 7.63 0.16 -14.06
N ALA A 65 7.56 -0.51 -15.21
CA ALA A 65 7.68 -1.96 -15.25
C ALA A 65 9.03 -2.40 -14.64
N GLY A 66 9.02 -3.53 -13.95
CA GLY A 66 10.14 -4.08 -13.20
C GLY A 66 9.90 -5.55 -12.82
N PRO A 67 10.73 -6.14 -11.96
CA PRO A 67 10.66 -7.57 -11.59
C PRO A 67 9.30 -8.04 -11.07
N TRP A 68 8.45 -7.12 -10.60
CA TRP A 68 7.08 -7.37 -10.13
C TRP A 68 6.01 -7.39 -11.25
N SER A 69 6.39 -7.21 -12.51
CA SER A 69 5.45 -7.06 -13.64
C SER A 69 5.12 -8.38 -14.35
N GLU A 70 5.95 -9.40 -14.14
CA GLU A 70 5.77 -10.73 -14.68
C GLU A 70 5.52 -11.70 -13.51
N PRO A 71 4.58 -12.65 -13.64
CA PRO A 71 4.42 -13.71 -12.64
C PRO A 71 5.71 -14.53 -12.59
N SER A 72 6.14 -14.90 -11.38
CA SER A 72 7.28 -15.80 -11.24
C SER A 72 6.86 -17.19 -11.73
N ASP A 73 7.64 -17.78 -12.65
CA ASP A 73 7.48 -19.18 -13.04
C ASP A 73 7.98 -20.08 -11.88
N ASP A 74 7.16 -20.35 -10.86
CA ASP A 74 7.44 -21.35 -9.82
C ASP A 74 6.52 -22.58 -9.98
#